data_AF-A0A0F9VFI9-F1
#
_entry.id   AF-A0A0F9VFI9-F1
#
_cell.length_a   1.000
_cell.length_b   1.000
_cell.length_c   1.000
_cell.angle_alpha   90.00
_cell.angle_beta   90.00
_cell.angle_gamma   90.00
#
_symmetry.space_group_name_H-M   'P 1'
#
loop_
_entity.id
_entity.type
_entity.pdbx_description
1 polymer ?
#
loop_
_entity_poly.entity_id
_entity_poly.type
_entity_poly.pdbx_seq_one_letter_code
_entity_poly.pdbx_strand_id
1 'polypeptide(L)' 'MKRVCSWCGKSMGEIKPLKDKGVSHGICEKCLKRVQKEEALIREGRT' A
#
# COMPACT_ATOMS: atom_id res chain seq x y z
N MET A 1 6.21 14.40 6.43
CA MET A 1 5.07 13.78 5.71
C MET A 1 4.89 12.33 6.16
N LYS A 2 3.71 11.96 6.68
CA LYS A 2 3.40 10.57 7.06
C LYS A 2 2.96 9.77 5.83
N ARG A 3 3.33 8.51 5.73
CA ARG A 3 2.82 7.60 4.69
C ARG A 3 1.88 6.58 5.29
N VAL A 4 0.69 6.43 4.71
CA VAL A 4 -0.31 5.45 5.13
C VAL A 4 -0.75 4.60 3.94
N CYS A 5 -1.12 3.35 4.21
CA CYS A 5 -1.71 2.47 3.21
C CYS A 5 -3.16 2.89 2.91
N SER A 6 -3.50 3.17 1.66
CA SER A 6 -4.86 3.56 1.26
C SER A 6 -5.88 2.42 1.42
N TRP A 7 -5.41 1.17 1.50
CA TRP A 7 -6.28 0.00 1.51
C TRP A 7 -6.56 -0.55 2.90
N CYS A 8 -5.57 -0.48 3.79
CA CYS A 8 -5.68 -1.04 5.14
C CYS A 8 -5.35 -0.04 6.25
N GLY A 9 -5.07 1.22 5.91
CA GLY A 9 -4.73 2.27 6.88
C GLY A 9 -3.38 2.09 7.59
N LYS A 10 -2.62 1.02 7.29
CA LYS A 10 -1.33 0.74 7.94
C LYS A 10 -0.36 1.91 7.77
N SER A 11 0.20 2.39 8.88
CA SER A 11 1.31 3.36 8.85
C SER A 11 2.54 2.73 8.22
N MET A 12 3.09 3.39 7.19
CA MET A 12 4.25 2.94 6.41
C MET A 12 5.51 3.75 6.73
N GLY A 13 5.50 4.47 7.85
CA GLY A 13 6.60 5.34 8.29
C GLY A 13 6.41 6.79 7.88
N GLU A 14 7.42 7.59 8.19
CA GLU A 14 7.44 9.02 7.97
C GLU A 14 8.62 9.39 7.07
N ILE A 15 8.34 10.22 6.06
CA ILE A 15 9.36 10.80 5.18
C ILE A 15 9.66 12.20 5.70
N LYS A 16 10.92 12.46 6.08
CA LYS A 16 11.44 13.81 6.34
C LYS A 16 11.43 14.60 5.00
N PRO A 17 10.92 15.83 4.95
CA PRO A 17 11.34 16.93 5.81
C PRO A 17 10.25 17.41 6.80
N LEU A 18 10.74 18.00 7.89
CA LEU A 18 10.04 18.38 9.13
C LEU A 18 9.00 19.52 8.99
N LYS A 19 8.73 20.04 7.78
CA LYS A 19 7.80 21.15 7.53
C LYS A 19 6.44 20.72 6.97
N ASP A 20 6.38 19.61 6.26
CA ASP A 20 5.14 19.12 5.65
C ASP A 20 4.40 18.15 6.56
N LYS A 21 3.32 18.64 7.17
CA LYS A 21 2.33 17.87 7.96
C LYS A 21 1.41 17.00 7.08
N GLY A 22 1.70 16.87 5.79
CA GLY A 22 0.89 16.09 4.85
C GLY A 22 0.87 14.59 5.18
N VAL A 23 -0.25 13.95 4.83
CA VAL A 23 -0.40 12.50 4.78
C VAL A 23 -0.39 12.07 3.31
N SER A 24 0.59 11.24 2.95
CA SER A 24 0.65 10.59 1.65
C SER A 24 0.04 9.19 1.73
N HIS A 25 -0.66 8.81 0.67
CA HIS A 25 -1.37 7.55 0.54
C HIS A 25 -0.62 6.63 -0.44
N GLY A 26 -0.40 5.37 -0.07
CA GLY A 26 0.26 4.36 -0.91
C GLY A 26 -0.30 2.96 -0.66
N ILE A 27 0.30 1.92 -1.24
CA ILE A 27 -0.09 0.51 -0.98
C ILE A 27 1.04 -0.17 -0.21
N CYS A 28 0.71 -0.78 0.94
CA CYS A 28 1.69 -1.57 1.69
C CYS A 28 1.98 -2.91 1.03
N GLU A 29 3.15 -3.48 1.32
CA GLU A 29 3.59 -4.76 0.73
C GLU A 29 2.59 -5.91 0.92
N LYS A 30 1.89 -5.96 2.07
CA LYS A 30 0.86 -6.98 2.33
C LYS A 30 -0.32 -6.84 1.37
N CYS A 31 -0.81 -5.62 1.17
CA CYS A 31 -1.90 -5.34 0.24
C CYS A 31 -1.46 -5.59 -1.21
N LEU A 32 -0.22 -5.20 -1.56
CA LEU A 32 0.34 -5.43 -2.89
C LEU A 32 0.42 -6.93 -3.22
N LYS A 33 0.95 -7.75 -2.28
CA LYS A 33 1.03 -9.21 -2.44
C LYS A 33 -0.34 -9.86 -2.59
N ARG A 34 -1.37 -9.34 -1.90
CA ARG A 34 -2.75 -9.85 -2.05
C ARG A 34 -3.23 -9.67 -3.49
N VAL A 35 -3.08 -8.46 -4.04
CA VAL A 35 -3.50 -8.16 -5.42
C VAL A 35 -2.72 -8.97 -6.42
N GLN A 36 -1.40 -9.08 -6.26
CA GLN A 36 -0.57 -9.88 -7.17
C GLN A 36 -0.97 -11.36 -7.15
N LYS A 37 -1.34 -11.90 -5.98
CA LYS A 37 -1.86 -13.27 -5.87
C LYS A 37 -3.21 -13.40 -6.58
N GLU A 38 -4.12 -12.45 -6.36
CA GLU A 38 -5.44 -12.44 -7.02
C GLU A 38 -5.28 -12.32 -8.55
N GLU A 39 -4.42 -11.44 -9.03
CA GLU A 39 -4.10 -11.28 -10.46
C GLU A 39 -3.51 -12.58 -11.04
N ALA A 40 -2.60 -13.24 -10.33
CA ALA A 40 -2.02 -14.51 -10.76
C ALA A 40 -3.10 -15.60 -10.87
N LEU A 41 -4.01 -15.71 -9.90
CA LEU A 41 -5.12 -16.68 -9.95
C LEU A 41 -6.05 -16.42 -11.14
N ILE A 42 -6.36 -15.14 -11.42
CA ILE A 42 -7.19 -14.74 -12.56
C ILE A 42 -6.49 -15.12 -13.88
N ARG A 43 -5.19 -14.84 -14.01
CA ARG A 43 -4.40 -15.17 -15.21
C ARG A 43 -4.25 -16.68 -15.43
N GLU A 44 -4.20 -17.46 -14.35
CA GLU A 44 -4.19 -18.92 -14.40
C GLU A 44 -5.59 -19.53 -14.60
N GLY A 45 -6.65 -18.72 -14.69
CA GLY A 45 -8.02 -19.20 -14.86
C GLY A 45 -8.58 -19.94 -13.64
N ARG A 46 -8.05 -19.68 -12.44
CA ARG A 46 -8.42 -20.33 -11.17
C ARG A 46 -9.39 -19.48 -10.33
N THR A 47 -10.38 -18.87 -10.99
CA THR A 47 -11.37 -17.98 -10.34
C THR A 47 -12.77 -18.51 -10.44
#